data_AF-X6DGM2-F1
#
_entry.id   AF-X6DGM2-F1
#
_cell.length_a   1.000
_cell.length_b   1.000
_cell.length_c   1.000
_cell.angle_alpha   90.00
_cell.angle_beta   90.00
_cell.angle_gamma   90.00
#
_symmetry.space_group_name_H-M   'P 1'
#
loop_
_entity.id
_entity.type
_entity.pdbx_description
1 polymer ?
#
loop_
_entity_poly.entity_id
_entity_poly.type
_entity_poly.pdbx_seq_one_letter_code
_entity_poly.pdbx_strand_id
1 'polypeptide(L)'
;MTLADHNRVLRILIEIDIRDLNAALNEAHGIAAVLERAGLRRPILLHGVDATVWSFVELAHRKRWSTRVGLEDGRTLADGRTVKDNAEIVAAAVAVFRPAPLSG
;
A
#
# COMPACT_ATOMS: atom_id res chain seq x y z
N MET A 1 5.12 -27.20 8.23
CA MET A 1 6.10 -27.31 7.13
C MET A 1 6.55 -25.90 6.78
N THR A 2 7.80 -25.53 7.06
CA THR A 2 8.34 -24.22 6.67
C THR A 2 8.96 -24.34 5.28
N LEU A 3 8.62 -23.43 4.37
CA LEU A 3 9.25 -23.39 3.04
C LEU A 3 10.75 -23.13 3.20
N ALA A 4 11.59 -23.81 2.42
CA ALA A 4 13.01 -23.52 2.35
C ALA A 4 13.21 -22.03 1.99
N ASP A 5 14.26 -21.40 2.53
CA ASP A 5 14.63 -20.00 2.28
C ASP A 5 13.60 -18.91 2.67
N HIS A 6 12.52 -19.25 3.41
CA HIS A 6 11.54 -18.25 3.88
C HIS A 6 12.16 -17.11 4.70
N ASN A 7 13.35 -17.33 5.27
CA ASN A 7 14.11 -16.32 5.99
C ASN A 7 14.68 -15.21 5.07
N ARG A 8 14.88 -15.48 3.78
CA ARG A 8 15.39 -14.54 2.76
C ARG A 8 14.31 -13.62 2.17
N VAL A 9 13.04 -13.85 2.51
CA VAL A 9 11.93 -12.99 2.08
C VAL A 9 12.06 -11.61 2.74
N LEU A 10 12.17 -10.57 1.92
CA LEU A 10 12.30 -9.18 2.37
C LEU A 10 10.97 -8.62 2.90
N ARG A 11 9.88 -8.90 2.20
CA ARG A 11 8.54 -8.36 2.46
C ARG A 11 7.46 -9.20 1.78
N ILE A 12 6.21 -9.04 2.24
CA ILE A 12 5.01 -9.64 1.64
C ILE A 12 4.30 -8.54 0.85
N LEU A 13 4.01 -8.80 -0.42
CA LEU A 13 3.14 -7.96 -1.24
C LEU A 13 1.69 -8.39 -1.00
N ILE A 14 0.84 -7.46 -0.58
CA ILE A 14 -0.61 -7.60 -0.61
C ILE A 14 -1.10 -6.73 -1.77
N GLU A 15 -1.57 -7.36 -2.84
CA GLU A 15 -2.12 -6.71 -4.02
C GLU A 15 -3.61 -7.02 -4.10
N ILE A 16 -4.43 -5.97 -4.18
CA ILE A 16 -5.88 -6.08 -4.23
C ILE A 16 -6.37 -5.43 -5.52
N ASP A 17 -6.81 -6.26 -6.47
CA ASP A 17 -7.49 -5.85 -7.69
C ASP A 17 -9.01 -6.03 -7.53
N ILE A 18 -9.58 -5.23 -6.63
CA ILE A 18 -11.02 -5.16 -6.37
C ILE A 18 -11.46 -3.72 -6.57
N ARG A 19 -12.43 -3.50 -7.47
CA ARG A 19 -12.90 -2.14 -7.83
C ARG A 19 -13.70 -1.47 -6.71
N ASP A 20 -14.50 -2.22 -5.98
CA ASP A 20 -15.26 -1.67 -4.85
C ASP A 20 -14.32 -1.41 -3.67
N LEU A 21 -14.21 -0.15 -3.26
CA LEU A 21 -13.25 0.26 -2.23
C LEU A 21 -13.50 -0.42 -0.88
N ASN A 22 -14.77 -0.58 -0.48
CA ASN A 22 -15.08 -1.21 0.81
C ASN A 22 -14.70 -2.69 0.81
N ALA A 23 -15.01 -3.41 -0.26
CA ALA A 23 -14.59 -4.79 -0.45
C ALA A 23 -13.05 -4.90 -0.50
N ALA A 24 -12.38 -4.01 -1.22
CA ALA A 24 -10.92 -3.99 -1.31
C ALA A 24 -10.24 -3.79 0.06
N LEU A 25 -10.74 -2.83 0.85
CA LEU A 25 -10.24 -2.57 2.20
C LEU A 25 -10.51 -3.76 3.14
N ASN A 26 -11.68 -4.38 3.05
CA ASN A 26 -12.01 -5.56 3.84
C ASN A 26 -11.07 -6.73 3.51
N GLU A 27 -10.78 -6.94 2.23
CA GLU A 27 -9.88 -7.99 1.77
C GLU A 27 -8.44 -7.76 2.27
N ALA A 28 -7.92 -6.53 2.14
CA ALA A 28 -6.60 -6.18 2.66
C ALA A 28 -6.47 -6.42 4.17
N HIS A 29 -7.50 -6.06 4.95
CA HIS A 29 -7.53 -6.33 6.39
C HIS A 29 -7.64 -7.83 6.70
N GLY A 30 -8.44 -8.58 5.94
CA GLY A 30 -8.62 -10.02 6.08
C GLY A 30 -7.30 -10.76 5.87
N ILE A 31 -6.58 -10.46 4.78
CA ILE A 31 -5.28 -11.03 4.47
C ILE A 31 -4.26 -10.69 5.57
N ALA A 32 -4.17 -9.42 5.98
CA ALA A 32 -3.25 -9.01 7.04
C ALA A 32 -3.52 -9.77 8.36
N ALA A 33 -4.79 -9.97 8.73
CA ALA A 33 -5.17 -10.71 9.93
C ALA A 33 -4.82 -12.21 9.84
N VAL A 34 -4.91 -12.83 8.65
CA VAL A 34 -4.44 -14.21 8.43
C VAL A 34 -2.92 -14.31 8.64
N LEU A 35 -2.16 -13.38 8.07
CA LEU A 35 -0.69 -13.35 8.22
C LEU A 35 -0.27 -13.17 9.68
N GLU A 36 -0.97 -12.29 10.41
CA GLU A 36 -0.74 -12.08 11.84
C GLU A 36 -1.01 -13.34 12.66
N ARG A 37 -2.17 -14.00 12.45
CA ARG A 37 -2.50 -15.26 13.13
C ARG A 37 -1.52 -16.39 12.82
N ALA A 38 -0.95 -16.40 11.61
CA ALA A 38 0.09 -17.34 11.21
C ALA A 38 1.48 -17.00 11.76
N GLY A 39 1.64 -15.88 12.48
CA GLY A 39 2.93 -15.45 13.04
C GLY A 39 3.92 -14.92 11.99
N LEU A 40 3.46 -14.57 10.79
CA LEU A 40 4.30 -14.07 9.70
C LEU A 40 4.58 -12.57 9.85
N ARG A 41 5.67 -12.23 10.54
CA ARG A 41 6.03 -10.84 10.90
C ARG A 41 6.90 -10.11 9.86
N ARG A 42 6.77 -10.43 8.58
CA ARG A 42 7.54 -9.74 7.53
C ARG A 42 6.91 -8.37 7.21
N PRO A 43 7.70 -7.35 6.83
CA PRO A 43 7.14 -6.09 6.36
C PRO A 43 6.10 -6.30 5.26
N ILE A 44 5.01 -5.55 5.30
CA ILE A 44 3.97 -5.56 4.27
C ILE A 44 4.23 -4.42 3.28
N LEU A 45 4.17 -4.74 1.99
CA LEU A 45 3.99 -3.80 0.90
C LEU A 45 2.54 -3.89 0.43
N LEU A 46 1.76 -2.84 0.65
CA LEU A 46 0.39 -2.76 0.19
C LEU A 46 0.34 -2.14 -1.22
N HIS A 47 -0.44 -2.73 -2.11
CA HIS A 47 -0.62 -2.31 -3.49
C HIS A 47 -2.11 -2.29 -3.82
N GLY A 48 -2.60 -1.12 -4.22
CA GLY A 48 -3.94 -0.92 -4.77
C GLY A 48 -3.82 -0.45 -6.22
N VAL A 49 -4.89 -0.62 -6.99
CA VAL A 49 -4.95 -0.32 -8.42
C VAL A 49 -6.07 0.66 -8.74
N ASP A 50 -5.86 1.48 -9.78
CA ASP A 50 -6.77 2.51 -10.26
C ASP A 50 -7.34 3.38 -9.12
N ALA A 51 -8.66 3.32 -8.92
CA ALA A 51 -9.39 4.15 -7.95
C ALA A 51 -9.01 3.86 -6.49
N THR A 52 -8.38 2.72 -6.21
CA THR A 52 -8.02 2.30 -4.84
C THR A 52 -6.61 2.72 -4.41
N VAL A 53 -5.76 3.17 -5.35
CA VAL A 53 -4.35 3.54 -5.11
C VAL A 53 -4.21 4.43 -3.87
N TRP A 54 -4.90 5.58 -3.84
CA TRP A 54 -4.70 6.57 -2.78
C TRP A 54 -5.24 6.13 -1.43
N SER A 55 -6.40 5.46 -1.39
CA SER A 55 -6.92 4.88 -0.15
C SER A 55 -5.96 3.84 0.43
N PHE A 56 -5.24 3.11 -0.43
CA PHE A 56 -4.26 2.12 -0.02
C PHE A 56 -2.92 2.75 0.40
N VAL A 57 -2.48 3.85 -0.25
CA VAL A 57 -1.35 4.67 0.22
C VAL A 57 -1.62 5.16 1.66
N GLU A 58 -2.81 5.71 1.91
CA GLU A 58 -3.17 6.18 3.24
C GLU A 58 -3.30 5.05 4.25
N LEU A 59 -3.91 3.91 3.88
CA LEU A 59 -3.99 2.75 4.75
C LEU A 59 -2.60 2.24 5.13
N ALA A 60 -1.70 2.14 4.16
CA ALA A 60 -0.31 1.75 4.39
C ALA A 60 0.37 2.69 5.38
N HIS A 61 0.22 4.01 5.20
CA HIS A 61 0.74 4.99 6.14
C HIS A 61 0.18 4.79 7.56
N ARG A 62 -1.15 4.69 7.72
CA ARG A 62 -1.81 4.48 9.02
C ARG A 62 -1.35 3.18 9.71
N LYS A 63 -1.14 2.11 8.94
CA LYS A 63 -0.70 0.80 9.43
C LYS A 63 0.82 0.67 9.58
N ARG A 64 1.59 1.72 9.25
CA ARG A 64 3.06 1.70 9.18
C ARG A 64 3.59 0.60 8.25
N TRP A 65 2.89 0.36 7.16
CA TRP A 65 3.29 -0.52 6.07
C TRP A 65 3.96 0.27 4.95
N SER A 66 4.66 -0.43 4.05
CA SER A 66 5.13 0.15 2.79
C SER A 66 3.98 0.24 1.78
N THR A 67 4.07 1.16 0.82
CA THR A 67 3.14 1.25 -0.33
C THR A 67 3.88 1.12 -1.66
N ARG A 68 3.17 0.65 -2.69
CA ARG A 68 3.60 0.72 -4.09
C ARG A 68 2.74 1.75 -4.82
N VAL A 69 3.36 2.60 -5.65
CA VAL A 69 2.70 3.53 -6.57
C VAL A 69 3.52 3.69 -7.84
N GLY A 70 2.83 3.95 -8.97
CA GLY A 70 3.41 4.20 -10.27
C GLY A 70 2.32 4.34 -11.34
N LEU A 71 2.70 4.76 -12.55
CA LEU A 71 1.78 4.89 -13.71
C LEU A 71 1.13 3.57 -14.14
N GLU A 72 1.74 2.44 -13.77
CA GLU A 72 1.16 1.10 -13.93
C GLU A 72 0.01 0.86 -12.96
N ASP A 73 0.10 1.40 -11.75
CA ASP A 73 -0.84 1.15 -10.67
C ASP A 73 -2.03 2.13 -10.73
N GLY A 74 -1.81 3.36 -11.22
CA GLY A 74 -2.85 4.36 -11.44
C GLY A 74 -2.34 5.63 -12.12
N ARG A 75 -3.25 6.39 -12.73
CA ARG A 75 -2.91 7.59 -13.54
C ARG A 75 -3.30 8.91 -12.92
N THR A 76 -3.92 8.92 -11.75
CA THR A 76 -4.42 10.14 -11.10
C THR A 76 -3.78 10.34 -9.72
N LEU A 77 -3.75 11.60 -9.27
CA LEU A 77 -3.49 12.01 -7.89
C LEU A 77 -4.75 11.81 -7.03
N ALA A 78 -4.60 11.96 -5.71
CA ALA A 78 -5.73 11.83 -4.77
C ALA A 78 -6.86 12.84 -5.02
N ASP A 79 -6.53 13.99 -5.62
CA ASP A 79 -7.49 15.01 -6.04
C ASP A 79 -8.11 14.76 -7.43
N GLY A 80 -7.76 13.64 -8.08
CA GLY A 80 -8.24 13.25 -9.40
C GLY A 80 -7.45 13.81 -10.58
N ARG A 81 -6.47 14.70 -10.37
CA ARG A 81 -5.63 15.21 -11.48
C ARG A 81 -4.77 14.10 -12.08
N THR A 82 -4.68 14.03 -13.40
CA THR A 82 -3.78 13.10 -14.09
C THR A 82 -2.32 13.44 -13.80
N VAL A 83 -1.50 12.45 -13.44
CA VAL A 83 -0.06 12.62 -13.21
C VAL A 83 0.70 12.69 -14.53
N LYS A 84 1.77 13.50 -14.58
CA LYS A 84 2.62 13.66 -15.75
C LYS A 84 3.62 12.52 -15.92
N ASP A 85 4.13 11.98 -14.81
CA ASP A 85 5.18 10.96 -14.77
C ASP A 85 5.18 10.19 -13.44
N ASN A 86 6.05 9.17 -13.35
CA ASN A 86 6.25 8.42 -12.11
C ASN A 86 6.84 9.25 -10.96
N ALA A 87 7.60 10.31 -11.25
CA ALA A 87 8.20 11.12 -10.19
C ALA A 87 7.12 11.93 -9.45
N GLU A 88 6.11 12.43 -10.16
CA GLU A 88 4.99 13.16 -9.57
C GLU A 88 4.13 12.28 -8.66
N ILE A 89 3.73 11.08 -9.13
CA ILE A 89 2.91 10.17 -8.30
C ILE A 89 3.66 9.69 -7.06
N VAL A 90 4.97 9.41 -7.19
CA VAL A 90 5.83 9.03 -6.07
C VAL A 90 6.00 10.19 -5.09
N ALA A 91 6.23 11.42 -5.56
CA ALA A 91 6.36 12.58 -4.69
C ALA A 91 5.09 12.85 -3.88
N ALA A 92 3.92 12.69 -4.51
CA ALA A 92 2.63 12.81 -3.83
C ALA A 92 2.42 11.70 -2.78
N ALA A 93 2.78 10.45 -3.08
CA ALA A 93 2.76 9.38 -2.08
C ALA A 93 3.72 9.65 -0.92
N VAL A 94 4.95 10.13 -1.18
CA VAL A 94 5.91 10.52 -0.15
C VAL A 94 5.34 11.61 0.76
N ALA A 95 4.60 12.58 0.20
CA ALA A 95 3.96 13.63 1.00
C ALA A 95 2.96 13.07 2.04
N VAL A 96 2.26 11.97 1.73
CA VAL A 96 1.37 11.28 2.68
C VAL A 96 2.14 10.66 3.85
N PHE A 97 3.36 10.16 3.60
CA PHE A 97 4.21 9.53 4.60
C PHE A 97 5.06 10.52 5.42
N ARG A 98 5.12 11.79 5.00
CA ARG A 98 5.85 12.79 5.76
C ARG A 98 5.04 13.18 7.00
N PRO A 99 5.65 13.20 8.19
CA PRO A 99 5.00 13.74 9.38
C PRO A 99 4.63 15.21 9.14
N ALA A 100 3.48 15.63 9.69
CA ALA A 100 3.12 17.04 9.68
C ALA A 100 4.25 17.85 10.33
N PRO A 101 4.56 19.07 9.83
CA PRO A 101 5.54 19.94 10.47
C PRO A 101 5.15 20.13 11.93
N LEU A 102 6.10 19.95 12.86
CA LEU A 102 5.89 20.32 14.24
C LEU A 102 5.57 21.82 14.26
N SER A 103 4.34 22.18 14.63
CA SER A 103 4.00 23.57 14.93
C SER A 103 4.79 23.97 16.17
N GLY A 104 5.72 24.92 16.02
CA GLY A 104 6.48 25.52 17.13
C GLY A 104 5.64 26.49 17.93
#